data_AF-A0A0S4XN64-F1
#
_entry.id   AF-A0A0S4XN64-F1
#
_cell.length_a   1.000
_cell.length_b   1.000
_cell.length_c   1.000
_cell.angle_alpha   90.00
_cell.angle_beta   90.00
_cell.angle_gamma   90.00
#
_symmetry.space_group_name_H-M   'P 1'
#
loop_
_entity.id
_entity.type
_entity.pdbx_description
1 polymer ?
#
loop_
_entity_poly.entity_id
_entity_poly.type
_entity_poly.pdbx_seq_one_letter_code
_entity_poly.pdbx_strand_id
1 'polypeptide(L)'
;MSTRKKIVIFLLVMLALTPFGLISEYPAWGEWGVEEFQTMVGYIPKGMPNAGIEAPIPDYEVSGMNPIISTLISATIGIIVSFGFFFALKNIKIKNK
;
A
#
# COMPACT_ATOMS: atom_id res chain seq x y z
N MET A 1 4.99 29.99 10.58
CA MET A 1 5.61 28.65 10.43
C MET A 1 6.02 28.42 8.98
N SER A 2 7.24 27.95 8.71
CA SER A 2 7.72 27.74 7.33
C SER A 2 6.97 26.62 6.62
N THR A 3 6.87 26.68 5.29
CA THR A 3 6.20 25.65 4.47
C THR A 3 6.76 24.25 4.73
N ARG A 4 8.08 24.11 4.90
CA ARG A 4 8.71 22.83 5.27
C ARG A 4 8.18 22.28 6.59
N LYS A 5 8.09 23.13 7.63
CA LYS A 5 7.53 22.73 8.93
C LYS A 5 6.07 22.31 8.79
N LYS A 6 5.27 23.00 7.97
CA LYS A 6 3.86 22.62 7.71
C LYS A 6 3.76 21.24 7.06
N ILE A 7 4.57 20.97 6.03
CA ILE A 7 4.59 19.68 5.34
C ILE A 7 5.01 18.56 6.30
N VAL A 8 6.04 18.77 7.13
CA VAL A 8 6.48 17.76 8.10
C VAL A 8 5.37 17.44 9.10
N ILE A 9 4.69 18.45 9.65
CA ILE A 9 3.58 18.21 10.57
C ILE A 9 2.45 17.44 9.87
N PHE A 10 2.10 17.83 8.65
CA PHE A 10 1.09 17.11 7.86
C PHE A 10 1.45 15.63 7.66
N LEU A 11 2.70 15.33 7.28
CA LEU A 11 3.17 13.96 7.09
C LEU A 11 3.16 13.15 8.40
N LEU A 12 3.54 13.76 9.52
CA LEU A 12 3.48 13.11 10.84
C LEU A 12 2.04 12.79 11.25
N VAL A 13 1.10 13.70 10.99
CA VAL A 13 -0.33 13.45 11.23
C VAL A 13 -0.82 12.29 10.36
N MET A 14 -0.50 12.28 9.07
CA MET A 14 -0.88 11.18 8.17
C MET A 14 -0.31 9.84 8.64
N LEU A 15 0.96 9.81 9.05
CA LEU A 15 1.59 8.60 9.58
C LEU A 15 0.88 8.07 10.83
N ALA A 16 0.49 8.96 11.74
CA ALA A 16 -0.23 8.57 12.95
C ALA A 16 -1.64 8.03 12.66
N LEU A 17 -2.26 8.47 11.56
CA LEU A 17 -3.59 8.00 11.13
C LEU A 17 -3.52 6.70 10.32
N THR A 18 -2.40 6.37 9.69
CA THR A 18 -2.22 5.15 8.88
C THR A 18 -2.71 3.85 9.55
N PRO A 19 -2.39 3.55 10.83
CA PRO A 19 -2.82 2.29 11.44
C PRO A 19 -4.35 2.17 11.62
N PHE A 20 -5.11 3.27 11.55
CA PHE A 20 -6.58 3.18 11.61
C PHE A 20 -7.19 2.47 10.40
N GLY A 21 -6.47 2.37 9.28
CA GLY A 21 -6.90 1.55 8.15
C GLY A 21 -6.99 0.06 8.51
N LEU A 22 -6.18 -0.43 9.46
CA LEU A 22 -6.15 -1.85 9.84
C LEU A 22 -7.39 -2.32 10.62
N ILE A 23 -8.16 -1.38 11.16
CA ILE A 23 -9.40 -1.66 11.89
C ILE A 23 -10.64 -1.27 11.07
N SER A 24 -10.45 -0.81 9.83
CA SER A 24 -11.53 -0.46 8.91
C SER A 24 -12.09 -1.73 8.27
N GLU A 25 -13.41 -1.79 8.12
CA GLU A 25 -14.09 -2.83 7.32
C GLU A 25 -14.08 -2.51 5.82
N TYR A 26 -13.67 -1.29 5.44
CA TYR A 26 -13.60 -0.83 4.05
C TYR A 26 -12.18 -0.99 3.48
N PRO A 27 -12.04 -1.34 2.19
CA PRO A 27 -10.74 -1.52 1.54
C PRO A 27 -9.96 -0.21 1.45
N ALA A 28 -8.65 -0.34 1.29
CA ALA A 28 -7.78 0.80 1.04
C ALA A 28 -8.16 1.50 -0.27
N TRP A 29 -7.94 2.82 -0.30
CA TRP A 29 -8.21 3.61 -1.50
C TRP A 29 -7.32 3.12 -2.66
N GLY A 30 -7.94 2.72 -3.77
CA GLY A 30 -7.23 2.14 -4.92
C GLY A 30 -7.19 0.61 -4.94
N GLU A 31 -7.56 -0.05 -3.83
CA GLU A 31 -7.56 -1.52 -3.70
C GLU A 31 -8.99 -2.08 -3.71
N TRP A 32 -9.89 -1.48 -4.49
CA TRP A 32 -11.26 -1.98 -4.61
C TRP A 32 -11.34 -3.21 -5.50
N GLY A 33 -12.03 -4.24 -5.02
CA GLY A 33 -12.37 -5.43 -5.76
C GLY A 33 -13.66 -5.28 -6.57
N VAL A 34 -14.04 -6.39 -7.21
CA VAL A 34 -15.22 -6.49 -8.07
C VAL A 34 -16.51 -6.19 -7.30
N GLU A 35 -16.58 -6.62 -6.04
CA GLU A 35 -17.74 -6.47 -5.17
C GLU A 35 -17.94 -5.02 -4.73
N GLU A 36 -16.85 -4.33 -4.39
CA GLU A 36 -16.90 -2.93 -3.97
C GLU A 36 -17.21 -2.03 -5.15
N PHE A 37 -16.66 -2.31 -6.33
CA PHE A 37 -17.06 -1.57 -7.54
C PHE A 37 -18.53 -1.77 -7.88
N GLN A 38 -19.03 -3.01 -7.86
CA GLN A 38 -20.47 -3.28 -8.09
C GLN A 38 -21.34 -2.51 -7.09
N THR A 39 -20.93 -2.43 -5.83
CA THR A 39 -21.65 -1.69 -4.78
C THR A 39 -21.61 -0.17 -4.99
N MET A 40 -20.44 0.37 -5.36
CA MET A 40 -20.25 1.82 -5.53
C MET A 40 -20.88 2.37 -6.81
N VAL A 41 -20.74 1.66 -7.94
CA VAL A 41 -21.13 2.17 -9.27
C VAL A 41 -22.30 1.42 -9.90
N GLY A 42 -22.76 0.31 -9.31
CA GLY A 42 -23.93 -0.45 -9.76
C GLY A 42 -23.67 -1.44 -10.89
N TYR A 43 -22.43 -1.59 -11.36
CA TYR A 43 -22.04 -2.58 -12.38
C TYR A 43 -20.57 -3.00 -12.24
N ILE A 44 -20.23 -4.18 -12.77
CA ILE A 44 -18.84 -4.66 -12.87
C ILE A 44 -18.28 -4.28 -14.25
N PRO A 45 -17.19 -3.48 -14.34
CA PRO A 45 -16.51 -3.21 -15.60
C PRO A 45 -15.99 -4.52 -16.23
N LYS A 46 -16.24 -4.71 -17.54
CA LYS A 46 -15.94 -5.99 -18.25
C LYS A 46 -14.51 -6.49 -18.11
N GLY A 47 -13.53 -5.59 -17.97
CA GLY A 47 -12.12 -5.95 -17.82
C GLY A 47 -11.73 -6.41 -16.42
N MET A 48 -12.52 -6.07 -15.40
CA MET A 48 -12.14 -6.24 -14.00
C MET A 48 -12.07 -7.71 -13.54
N PRO A 49 -13.02 -8.62 -13.90
CA PRO A 49 -12.99 -10.00 -13.42
C PRO A 49 -11.75 -10.81 -13.80
N ASN A 50 -11.07 -10.42 -14.88
CA ASN A 50 -9.87 -11.09 -15.37
C ASN A 50 -8.64 -10.15 -15.36
N ALA A 51 -8.73 -9.02 -14.64
CA ALA A 51 -7.63 -8.08 -14.51
C ALA A 51 -6.70 -8.51 -13.37
N GLY A 52 -5.42 -8.18 -13.51
CA GLY A 52 -4.42 -8.34 -12.46
C GLY A 52 -3.46 -9.50 -12.69
N ILE A 53 -2.56 -9.65 -11.72
CA ILE A 53 -1.61 -10.76 -11.60
C ILE A 53 -1.76 -11.34 -10.21
N GLU A 54 -1.49 -12.63 -10.05
CA GLU A 54 -1.50 -13.26 -8.73
C GLU A 54 -0.45 -12.61 -7.82
N ALA A 55 -0.90 -12.04 -6.71
CA ALA A 55 -0.03 -11.45 -5.72
C ALA A 55 0.72 -12.56 -4.96
N PRO A 56 2.03 -12.43 -4.71
CA PRO A 56 2.79 -13.42 -3.94
C PRO A 56 2.27 -13.61 -2.51
N ILE A 57 1.69 -12.56 -1.93
CA ILE A 57 1.08 -12.57 -0.59
C ILE A 57 -0.28 -11.85 -0.71
N PRO A 58 -1.37 -12.58 -1.01
CA PRO A 58 -2.71 -12.01 -1.06
C PRO A 58 -3.08 -11.35 0.28
N ASP A 59 -3.75 -10.20 0.20
CA ASP A 59 -4.22 -9.41 1.34
C ASP A 59 -3.14 -9.02 2.37
N TYR A 60 -1.86 -9.20 2.00
CA TYR A 60 -0.71 -9.04 2.89
C TYR A 60 -0.76 -9.95 4.13
N GLU A 61 -1.57 -11.01 4.09
CA GLU A 61 -1.79 -11.95 5.19
C GLU A 61 -0.93 -13.20 5.05
N VAL A 62 -0.46 -13.71 6.19
CA VAL A 62 0.32 -14.94 6.27
C VAL A 62 -0.53 -15.99 6.98
N SER A 63 -0.84 -17.08 6.27
CA SER A 63 -1.67 -18.16 6.81
C SER A 63 -1.13 -18.69 8.13
N GLY A 64 -2.01 -18.84 9.12
CA GLY A 64 -1.66 -19.28 10.48
C GLY A 64 -1.15 -18.18 11.42
N MET A 65 -1.09 -16.93 10.97
CA MET A 65 -0.81 -15.76 11.83
C MET A 65 -2.05 -14.90 12.06
N ASN A 66 -2.00 -14.05 13.08
CA ASN A 66 -3.03 -13.03 13.29
C ASN A 66 -2.97 -12.02 12.11
N PRO A 67 -4.10 -11.71 11.45
CA PRO A 67 -4.16 -10.80 10.29
C PRO A 67 -3.42 -9.48 10.51
N ILE A 68 -3.71 -8.79 11.63
CA ILE A 68 -3.09 -7.49 11.96
C ILE A 68 -1.58 -7.62 12.06
N ILE A 69 -1.08 -8.66 12.74
CA ILE A 69 0.35 -8.89 12.90
C ILE A 69 0.99 -9.19 11.54
N SER A 70 0.37 -10.04 10.72
CA SER A 70 0.88 -10.35 9.38
C SER A 70 0.92 -9.12 8.48
N THR A 71 -0.11 -8.27 8.50
CA THR A 71 -0.14 -7.03 7.73
C THR A 71 0.94 -6.05 8.19
N LEU A 72 1.21 -5.92 9.50
CA LEU A 72 2.32 -5.09 10.00
C LEU A 72 3.69 -5.60 9.54
N ILE A 73 3.88 -6.92 9.54
CA ILE A 73 5.12 -7.54 9.05
C ILE A 73 5.28 -7.28 7.55
N SER A 74 4.24 -7.53 6.76
CA SER A 74 4.21 -7.27 5.32
C SER A 74 4.47 -5.79 5.00
N ALA A 75 3.86 -4.86 5.74
CA ALA A 75 4.11 -3.43 5.60
C ALA A 75 5.58 -3.06 5.89
N THR A 76 6.16 -3.64 6.94
CA THR A 76 7.56 -3.42 7.30
C THR A 76 8.51 -3.93 6.21
N ILE A 77 8.24 -5.12 5.68
CA ILE A 77 9.00 -5.69 4.54
C ILE A 77 8.88 -4.76 3.32
N GLY A 78 7.68 -4.29 3.00
CA GLY A 78 7.44 -3.38 1.89
C GLY A 78 8.24 -2.07 2.02
N ILE A 79 8.33 -1.50 3.23
CA ILE A 79 9.17 -0.32 3.51
C ILE A 79 10.63 -0.65 3.24
N ILE A 80 11.15 -1.75 3.79
CA ILE A 80 12.57 -2.15 3.62
C ILE A 80 12.90 -2.35 2.14
N VAL A 81 12.05 -3.06 1.40
CA VAL A 81 12.24 -3.32 -0.03
C VAL A 81 12.20 -2.04 -0.83
N SER A 82 11.24 -1.14 -0.55
CA SER A 82 11.10 0.14 -1.26
C SER A 82 12.33 1.03 -1.06
N PHE A 83 12.76 1.21 0.20
CA PHE A 83 13.96 1.97 0.51
C PHE A 83 15.22 1.33 -0.07
N GLY A 84 15.34 0.00 0.01
CA GLY A 84 16.43 -0.77 -0.57
C GLY A 84 16.51 -0.59 -2.08
N PHE A 85 15.38 -0.63 -2.79
CA PHE A 85 15.28 -0.40 -4.23
C PHE A 85 15.78 1.00 -4.61
N PHE A 86 15.26 2.05 -3.97
CA PHE A 86 15.70 3.42 -4.27
C PHE A 86 17.16 3.67 -3.87
N PHE A 87 17.61 3.07 -2.77
CA PHE A 87 19.02 3.11 -2.37
C PHE A 87 19.90 2.44 -3.43
N ALA A 88 19.51 1.25 -3.93
CA ALA A 88 20.24 0.58 -5.00
C ALA A 88 20.28 1.44 -6.27
N LEU A 89 19.13 1.97 -6.72
CA LEU A 89 19.05 2.87 -7.88
C LEU A 89 19.97 4.09 -7.76
N LYS A 90 20.01 4.74 -6.59
CA LYS A 90 20.92 5.87 -6.33
C LYS A 90 22.40 5.47 -6.51
N ASN A 91 22.76 4.25 -6.14
CA ASN A 91 24.14 3.76 -6.17
C ASN A 91 24.54 3.17 -7.52
N ILE A 92 23.59 2.91 -8.43
CA ILE A 92 23.90 2.57 -9.82
C ILE A 92 24.51 3.81 -10.47
N LYS A 93 25.83 3.79 -10.69
CA LYS A 93 26.50 4.78 -11.54
C LYS A 93 25.95 4.62 -12.95
N ILE A 94 25.04 5.51 -13.36
CA ILE A 94 24.71 5.67 -14.77
C ILE A 94 26.00 6.11 -15.45
N LYS A 95 26.61 5.20 -16.20
CA LYS A 95 27.82 5.47 -16.97
C LYS A 95 27.41 6.41 -18.10
N ASN A 96 27.43 7.72 -17.84
CA ASN A 96 27.22 8.72 -18.89
C ASN A 96 28.31 8.51 -19.94
N LYS A 97 27.87 8.21 -21.15
CA LYS A 97 28.71 8.04 -22.33
C LYS A 97 28.92 9.40 -22.99
#